data_AF-A0A969DBR3-F1
#
_entry.id   AF-A0A969DBR3-F1
#
_cell.length_a   1.000
_cell.length_b   1.000
_cell.length_c   1.000
_cell.angle_alpha   90.00
_cell.angle_beta   90.00
_cell.angle_gamma   90.00
#
_symmetry.space_group_name_H-M   'P 1'
#
loop_
_entity.id
_entity.type
_entity.pdbx_description
1 polymer ?
#
loop_
_entity_poly.entity_id
_entity_poly.type
_entity_poly.pdbx_seq_one_letter_code
_entity_poly.pdbx_strand_id
1 'polypeptide(L)' 'MNITTNIRAGEILQSHEGQYYRVLEASAIMVSLMRVNGQTIFACRPEYIALNFSIPTAEAA' A
#
# COMPACT_ATOMS: atom_id res chain seq x y z
N MET A 1 -3.32 -13.31 -5.98
CA MET A 1 -3.92 -13.08 -4.65
C MET A 1 -4.49 -11.66 -4.64
N ASN A 2 -5.79 -11.47 -4.37
CA ASN A 2 -6.36 -10.13 -4.23
C ASN A 2 -5.91 -9.53 -2.89
N ILE A 3 -5.25 -8.37 -2.95
CA ILE A 3 -4.55 -7.73 -1.81
C ILE A 3 -5.54 -7.08 -0.82
N THR A 4 -6.77 -6.82 -1.24
CA THR A 4 -7.75 -5.99 -0.52
C THR A 4 -8.20 -6.52 0.84
N THR A 5 -8.07 -7.82 1.12
CA THR A 5 -8.69 -8.42 2.31
C THR A 5 -7.79 -8.39 3.56
N ASN A 6 -6.54 -7.94 3.48
CA ASN A 6 -5.63 -8.03 4.65
C ASN A 6 -4.54 -6.95 4.73
N ILE A 7 -4.77 -5.76 4.17
CA ILE A 7 -3.81 -4.64 4.33
C ILE A 7 -3.86 -4.13 5.78
N ARG A 8 -2.70 -3.93 6.39
CA ARG A 8 -2.54 -3.49 7.79
C ARG A 8 -1.65 -2.27 7.90
N ALA A 9 -1.91 -1.45 8.92
CA ALA A 9 -1.01 -0.36 9.29
C ALA A 9 0.40 -0.91 9.56
N GLY A 10 1.41 -0.21 9.04
CA GLY A 10 2.82 -0.59 9.10
C GLY A 10 3.33 -1.37 7.89
N GLU A 11 2.45 -1.96 7.07
CA GLU A 11 2.88 -2.69 5.87
C GLU A 11 3.50 -1.77 4.81
N ILE A 12 4.38 -2.35 3.98
CA ILE A 12 4.94 -1.69 2.81
C ILE A 12 4.24 -2.23 1.57
N LEU A 13 3.72 -1.31 0.76
CA LEU A 13 3.16 -1.59 -0.55
C LEU A 13 4.05 -0.96 -1.61
N GLN A 14 4.09 -1.56 -2.79
CA GLN A 14 4.75 -1.01 -3.97
C GLN A 14 3.70 -0.60 -4.99
N SER A 15 3.75 0.64 -5.47
CA SER A 15 2.90 1.08 -6.58
C SER A 15 3.39 0.49 -7.91
N HIS A 16 2.53 0.47 -8.92
CA HIS A 16 2.91 0.06 -10.28
C HIS A 16 4.02 0.91 -10.91
N GLU A 17 4.25 2.13 -10.39
CA GLU A 17 5.36 3.01 -10.77
C GLU A 17 6.69 2.64 -10.09
N GLY A 18 6.72 1.52 -9.35
CA GLY A 18 7.90 1.01 -8.65
C GLY A 18 8.18 1.69 -7.31
N GLN A 19 7.26 2.50 -6.79
CA GLN A 19 7.48 3.35 -5.63
C GLN A 19 6.92 2.72 -4.37
N TYR A 20 7.64 2.85 -3.26
CA TYR A 20 7.26 2.21 -2.01
C TYR A 20 6.48 3.16 -1.10
N TYR A 21 5.43 2.64 -0.48
CA TYR A 21 4.57 3.36 0.44
C TYR A 21 4.33 2.55 1.70
N ARG A 22 4.37 3.21 2.86
CA ARG A 22 3.98 2.62 4.14
C ARG A 22 2.50 2.91 4.41
N VAL A 23 1.77 1.89 4.82
CA VAL A 23 0.40 2.03 5.33
C VAL A 23 0.44 2.68 6.69
N LEU A 24 -0.22 3.83 6.83
CA LEU A 24 -0.40 4.53 8.10
C LEU A 24 -1.65 4.03 8.82
N GLU A 25 -2.73 3.85 8.06
CA GLU A 25 -4.03 3.43 8.55
C GLU A 25 -4.74 2.60 7.48
N ALA A 26 -5.46 1.56 7.90
CA ALA A 26 -6.28 0.74 7.02
C ALA A 26 -7.62 0.45 7.70
N SER A 27 -8.70 0.66 6.96
CA SER A 27 -10.08 0.39 7.36
C SER A 27 -10.86 -0.20 6.19
N ALA A 28 -12.12 -0.58 6.43
CA ALA A 28 -12.98 -1.13 5.37
C ALA A 28 -13.31 -0.14 4.23
N ILE A 29 -13.15 1.17 4.45
CA ILE A 29 -13.54 2.21 3.49
C ILE A 29 -12.38 3.08 3.01
N MET A 30 -11.23 3.01 3.69
CA MET A 30 -10.11 3.93 3.47
C MET A 30 -8.78 3.29 3.85
N VAL A 31 -7.75 3.59 3.08
CA VAL A 31 -6.35 3.29 3.35
C VAL A 31 -5.53 4.57 3.22
N SER A 32 -4.71 4.88 4.23
CA SER A 32 -3.79 6.01 4.23
C SER A 32 -2.36 5.52 4.01
N LEU A 33 -1.64 6.16 3.08
CA LEU A 33 -0.29 5.80 2.67
C LEU A 33 0.66 6.99 2.80
N MET A 34 1.91 6.70 3.17
CA MET A 34 3.03 7.63 3.14
C MET A 34 4.13 7.09 2.24
N ARG A 35 4.69 7.92 1.37
CA ARG A 35 5.81 7.53 0.52
C ARG A 35 7.07 7.26 1.34
N VAL A 36 7.69 6.10 1.12
CA VAL A 36 9.02 5.79 1.67
C VAL A 36 10.03 6.72 0.99
N ASN A 37 10.83 7.44 1.79
CA ASN A 37 11.78 8.46 1.33
C ASN A 37 11.14 9.67 0.62
N GLY A 38 9.86 9.94 0.88
CA GLY A 38 9.17 11.12 0.37
C GLY A 38 8.36 11.84 1.45
N GLN A 39 7.74 12.96 1.05
CA GLN A 39 6.82 13.73 1.91
C GLN A 39 5.35 13.52 1.54
N THR A 40 5.07 12.74 0.49
CA THR A 40 3.71 12.53 -0.01
C THR A 40 2.93 11.61 0.92
N ILE A 41 1.78 12.10 1.39
CA ILE A 41 0.78 11.35 2.16
C ILE A 41 -0.55 11.51 1.46
N PHE A 42 -1.30 10.42 1.30
CA PHE A 42 -2.65 10.46 0.77
C PHE A 42 -3.51 9.33 1.34
N ALA A 43 -4.82 9.51 1.26
CA ALA A 43 -5.79 8.47 1.60
C ALA A 43 -6.63 8.13 0.36
N CYS A 44 -6.95 6.86 0.18
CA CYS A 44 -7.71 6.37 -0.95
C CYS A 44 -8.61 5.20 -0.55
N ARG A 45 -9.49 4.79 -1.46
CA ARG A 45 -10.34 3.61 -1.24
C ARG A 45 -9.51 2.33 -1.36
N PRO A 46 -9.84 1.25 -0.62
CA PRO A 46 -9.17 -0.04 -0.74
C PRO A 46 -9.14 -0.58 -2.19
N GLU A 47 -10.19 -0.34 -2.97
CA GLU A 47 -10.24 -0.72 -4.40
C GLU A 47 -9.08 -0.10 -5.21
N TYR A 48 -8.70 1.15 -4.92
CA TYR A 48 -7.59 1.80 -5.61
C TYR A 48 -6.26 1.10 -5.29
N ILE A 49 -6.07 0.66 -4.04
CA ILE A 49 -4.89 -0.11 -3.64
C ILE A 49 -4.83 -1.43 -4.38
N ALA A 50 -5.93 -2.19 -4.41
CA ALA A 50 -5.98 -3.49 -5.09
C ALA A 50 -5.65 -3.41 -6.59
N LEU A 51 -5.92 -2.26 -7.23
CA LEU A 51 -5.68 -2.06 -8.67
C LEU A 51 -4.29 -1.50 -9.01
N ASN A 52 -3.62 -0.80 -8.07
CA ASN A 52 -2.42 -0.02 -8.37
C ASN A 52 -1.20 -0.40 -7.52
N PHE A 53 -1.36 -1.30 -6.56
CA PHE A 53 -0.32 -1.67 -5.61
C PHE A 53 -0.16 -3.18 -5.48
N SER A 54 1.06 -3.61 -5.20
CA SER A 54 1.43 -4.96 -4.84
C SER A 54 2.06 -5.01 -3.44
N ILE A 55 1.95 -6.15 -2.76
CA ILE A 55 2.81 -6.46 -1.63
C ILE A 55 4.16 -6.88 -2.22
N PRO A 56 5.28 -6.25 -1.86
CA PRO A 56 6.60 -6.69 -2.30
C PRO A 56 6.79 -8.13 -1.82
N THR A 57 6.84 -9.10 -2.73
CA THR A 57 7.26 -10.46 -2.40
C THR A 57 8.72 -10.40 -2.02
N ALA A 58 9.05 -10.80 -0.79
CA ALA A 58 10.42 -11.02 -0.37
C ALA A 58 10.96 -12.30 -1.04
N GLU A 59 11.14 -12.26 -2.35
CA GLU A 59 11.90 -13.25 -3.12
C GLU A 59 13.08 -12.54 -3.76
N ALA A 60 14.08 -12.28 -2.92
CA ALA A 60 15.46 -12.04 -3.32
C ALA A 60 16.35 -12.44 -2.15
N ALA A 61 16.51 -13.75 -1.95
CA ALA A 61 17.60 -14.34 -1.21
C ALA A 61 18.19 -15.47 -2.07
#